data_AF-A0A7Y3TZE6-F1
#
_entry.id   AF-A0A7Y3TZE6-F1
#
_cell.length_a   1.000
_cell.length_b   1.000
_cell.length_c   1.000
_cell.angle_alpha   90.00
_cell.angle_beta   90.00
_cell.angle_gamma   90.00
#
_symmetry.space_group_name_H-M   'P 1'
#
loop_
_entity.id
_entity.type
_entity.pdbx_description
1 polymer ?
#
loop_
_entity_poly.entity_id
_entity_poly.type
_entity_poly.pdbx_seq_one_letter_code
_entity_poly.pdbx_strand_id
1 'polypeptide(L)'
;MLVEESMSLLWASYYAISLLVFVAVYLTFIILPRFLRLLLTWIIAGAMWAPARFSLPLVEEGEFYTGWAPAAMVAAVGFLENNTSAFKEGLLWLLLGVTLGALIGLAIWWLRRPSPDARADAASQTSTQAAEDTKGAQRQEPVL
;
A
#
# COMPACT_ATOMS: atom_id res chain seq x y z
N MET A 1 -33.14 -9.40 -2.72
CA MET A 1 -32.62 -8.54 -1.63
C MET A 1 -31.48 -9.23 -0.88
N LEU A 2 -31.58 -10.51 -0.49
CA LEU A 2 -30.48 -11.25 0.18
C LEU A 2 -29.17 -11.39 -0.64
N VAL A 3 -29.26 -11.53 -1.97
CA VAL A 3 -28.08 -11.73 -2.84
C VAL A 3 -27.23 -10.46 -2.95
N GLU A 4 -27.86 -9.28 -3.08
CA GLU A 4 -27.13 -8.00 -3.08
C GLU A 4 -26.43 -7.75 -1.74
N GLU A 5 -27.11 -8.08 -0.64
CA GLU A 5 -26.55 -8.00 0.71
C GLU A 5 -25.37 -8.96 0.89
N SER A 6 -25.46 -10.17 0.32
CA SER A 6 -24.36 -11.14 0.35
C SER A 6 -23.13 -10.70 -0.45
N MET A 7 -23.31 -10.08 -1.62
CA MET A 7 -22.21 -9.56 -2.44
C MET A 7 -21.54 -8.36 -1.76
N SER A 8 -22.34 -7.43 -1.24
CA SER A 8 -21.82 -6.28 -0.48
C SER A 8 -21.05 -6.72 0.77
N LEU A 9 -21.58 -7.69 1.51
CA LEU A 9 -20.94 -8.24 2.71
C LEU A 9 -19.67 -9.04 2.38
N LEU A 10 -19.62 -9.72 1.24
CA LEU A 10 -18.42 -10.39 0.74
C LEU A 10 -17.32 -9.37 0.42
N TRP A 11 -17.63 -8.30 -0.31
CA TRP A 11 -16.67 -7.23 -0.56
C TRP A 11 -16.23 -6.52 0.74
N ALA A 12 -17.16 -6.24 1.66
CA ALA A 12 -16.83 -5.62 2.94
C ALA A 12 -15.89 -6.50 3.78
N SER A 13 -16.17 -7.80 3.89
CA SER A 13 -15.31 -8.76 4.59
C SER A 13 -13.96 -8.94 3.87
N TYR A 14 -13.95 -8.94 2.54
CA TYR A 14 -12.73 -8.95 1.73
C TYR A 14 -11.83 -7.75 2.05
N TYR A 15 -12.37 -6.53 2.06
CA TYR A 15 -11.60 -5.34 2.40
C TYR A 15 -11.13 -5.35 3.86
N ALA A 16 -11.96 -5.82 4.80
CA ALA A 16 -11.58 -5.93 6.20
C ALA A 16 -10.41 -6.90 6.41
N ILE A 17 -10.47 -8.08 5.80
CA ILE A 17 -9.37 -9.06 5.83
C ILE A 17 -8.15 -8.51 5.10
N SER A 18 -8.34 -7.85 3.95
CA SER A 18 -7.26 -7.25 3.19
C SER A 18 -6.49 -6.20 3.99
N LEU A 19 -7.18 -5.40 4.82
CA LEU A 19 -6.54 -4.42 5.69
C LEU A 19 -5.69 -5.11 6.78
N LEU A 20 -6.19 -6.21 7.35
CA LEU A 20 -5.41 -7.02 8.29
C LEU A 20 -4.15 -7.59 7.64
N VAL A 21 -4.28 -8.16 6.44
CA VAL A 21 -3.14 -8.67 5.66
C VAL A 21 -2.16 -7.54 5.34
N PHE A 22 -2.65 -6.35 4.97
CA PHE A 22 -1.81 -5.20 4.66
C PHE A 22 -0.97 -4.76 5.87
N VAL A 23 -1.56 -4.72 7.07
CA VAL A 23 -0.83 -4.44 8.31
C VAL A 23 0.21 -5.52 8.59
N ALA A 24 -0.14 -6.80 8.45
CA ALA A 24 0.79 -7.90 8.67
C ALA A 24 2.00 -7.82 7.72
N VAL A 25 1.76 -7.59 6.43
CA VAL A 25 2.78 -7.38 5.40
C VAL A 25 3.70 -6.20 5.74
N TYR A 26 3.13 -5.08 6.17
CA TYR A 26 3.91 -3.92 6.59
C TYR A 26 4.83 -4.25 7.78
N LEU A 27 4.34 -5.00 8.76
CA LEU A 27 5.11 -5.43 9.93
C LEU A 27 6.20 -6.45 9.56
N THR A 28 5.94 -7.37 8.62
CA THR A 28 6.95 -8.32 8.11
C THR A 28 8.17 -7.59 7.52
N PHE A 29 7.94 -6.45 6.87
CA PHE A 29 9.00 -5.66 6.26
C PHE A 29 9.66 -4.64 7.22
N ILE A 30 9.48 -4.77 8.54
CA ILE A 30 10.05 -3.81 9.50
C ILE A 30 11.58 -3.68 9.40
N ILE A 31 12.26 -4.78 9.02
CA ILE A 31 13.72 -4.88 8.86
C ILE A 31 14.22 -4.19 7.57
N LEU A 32 13.36 -4.01 6.56
CA LEU A 32 13.73 -3.41 5.28
C LEU A 32 13.93 -1.89 5.38
N PRO A 33 14.77 -1.30 4.50
CA PRO A 33 14.89 0.15 4.41
C PRO A 33 13.53 0.76 4.09
N ARG A 34 13.25 1.94 4.67
CA ARG A 34 11.92 2.60 4.63
C ARG A 34 11.34 2.71 3.22
N PHE A 35 12.20 2.95 2.21
CA PHE A 35 11.82 2.97 0.80
C PHE A 35 11.22 1.64 0.35
N LEU A 36 11.99 0.56 0.51
CA LEU A 36 11.62 -0.76 0.00
C LEU A 36 10.38 -1.29 0.75
N ARG A 37 10.28 -1.01 2.06
CA ARG A 37 9.09 -1.32 2.85
C ARG A 37 7.85 -0.66 2.28
N LEU A 38 7.88 0.66 2.06
CA LEU A 38 6.73 1.40 1.51
C LEU A 38 6.37 0.90 0.11
N LEU A 39 7.38 0.74 -0.75
CA LEU A 39 7.18 0.27 -2.13
C LEU A 39 6.48 -1.10 -2.16
N LEU A 40 7.03 -2.10 -1.46
CA LEU A 40 6.45 -3.46 -1.44
C LEU A 40 5.05 -3.47 -0.84
N THR A 41 4.82 -2.73 0.24
CA THR A 41 3.49 -2.71 0.87
C THR A 41 2.45 -2.17 -0.09
N TRP A 42 2.74 -1.07 -0.77
CA TRP A 42 1.79 -0.46 -1.69
C TRP A 42 1.63 -1.26 -2.99
N ILE A 43 2.68 -1.95 -3.46
CA ILE A 43 2.56 -2.95 -4.54
C ILE A 43 1.55 -4.02 -4.18
N ILE A 44 1.63 -4.58 -2.96
CA ILE A 44 0.73 -5.64 -2.49
C ILE A 44 -0.69 -5.11 -2.35
N ALA A 45 -0.89 -3.91 -1.79
CA ALA A 45 -2.21 -3.27 -1.77
C ALA A 45 -2.78 -3.08 -3.18
N GLY A 46 -1.97 -2.61 -4.12
CA GLY A 46 -2.37 -2.44 -5.51
C GLY A 46 -2.79 -3.76 -6.17
N ALA A 47 -2.06 -4.85 -5.89
CA ALA A 47 -2.40 -6.18 -6.37
C ALA A 47 -3.71 -6.71 -5.76
N MET A 48 -3.96 -6.44 -4.48
CA MET A 48 -5.17 -6.89 -3.79
C MET A 48 -6.40 -6.09 -4.24
N TRP A 49 -6.31 -4.77 -4.31
CA TRP A 49 -7.48 -3.92 -4.52
C TRP A 49 -7.84 -3.64 -5.97
N ALA A 50 -7.10 -4.16 -6.94
CA ALA A 50 -7.46 -4.03 -8.35
C ALA A 50 -8.67 -4.91 -8.71
N PRO A 51 -9.83 -4.34 -9.05
CA PRO A 51 -10.96 -5.13 -9.53
C PRO A 51 -10.79 -5.43 -11.02
N ALA A 52 -11.14 -6.64 -11.45
CA ALA A 52 -11.26 -7.01 -12.85
C ALA A 52 -12.68 -7.54 -13.12
N ARG A 53 -13.16 -7.31 -14.34
CA ARG A 53 -14.35 -8.00 -14.83
C ARG A 53 -13.99 -9.40 -15.26
N PHE A 54 -14.90 -10.33 -15.03
CA PHE A 54 -14.83 -11.68 -15.58
C PHE A 54 -16.14 -12.02 -16.28
N SER A 55 -16.05 -12.88 -17.30
CA SER A 55 -17.18 -13.46 -18.01
C SER A 55 -17.01 -14.98 -18.03
N LEU A 56 -17.91 -15.70 -17.38
CA LEU A 56 -17.95 -17.16 -17.44
C LEU A 56 -19.04 -17.58 -18.44
N PRO A 57 -18.71 -18.42 -19.44
CA PRO A 57 -19.73 -19.00 -20.31
C PRO A 57 -20.62 -19.92 -19.46
N LEU A 58 -21.93 -19.67 -19.43
CA LEU A 58 -22.87 -20.58 -18.78
C LEU A 58 -23.08 -21.83 -19.65
N VAL A 59 -23.61 -22.88 -19.03
CA VAL A 59 -23.89 -24.19 -19.66
C VAL A 59 -24.96 -24.07 -20.77
N GLU A 60 -25.78 -23.03 -20.74
CA GLU A 60 -26.72 -22.68 -21.81
C GLU A 60 -26.05 -21.78 -22.86
N GLU A 61 -26.08 -22.22 -24.12
CA GLU A 61 -25.46 -21.52 -25.26
C GLU A 61 -25.99 -20.09 -25.39
N GLY A 62 -25.16 -19.11 -25.02
CA GLY A 62 -25.42 -17.68 -25.25
C GLY A 62 -25.60 -16.82 -24.01
N GLU A 63 -25.69 -17.39 -22.80
CA GLU A 63 -25.68 -16.60 -21.57
C GLU A 63 -24.25 -16.52 -20.98
N PHE A 64 -23.82 -15.31 -20.64
CA PHE A 64 -22.54 -15.04 -19.98
C PHE A 64 -22.80 -14.49 -18.59
N TYR A 65 -22.28 -15.17 -17.56
CA TYR A 65 -22.30 -14.62 -16.21
C TYR A 65 -21.15 -13.64 -16.09
N THR A 66 -21.49 -12.35 -15.99
CA THR A 66 -20.50 -11.29 -15.81
C THR A 66 -20.50 -10.77 -14.38
N GLY A 67 -19.31 -10.64 -13.80
CA GLY A 67 -19.15 -10.12 -12.45
C GLY A 67 -17.87 -9.32 -12.28
N TRP A 68 -17.69 -8.79 -11.07
CA TRP A 68 -16.44 -8.16 -10.64
C TRP A 68 -15.78 -9.05 -9.60
N ALA A 69 -14.48 -9.28 -9.75
CA ALA A 69 -13.67 -10.02 -8.80
C ALA A 69 -12.28 -9.38 -8.69
N PRO A 70 -11.51 -9.67 -7.63
CA PRO A 70 -10.12 -9.25 -7.55
C PRO A 70 -9.33 -9.74 -8.78
N ALA A 71 -8.56 -8.85 -9.42
CA ALA A 71 -7.84 -9.15 -10.66
C ALA A 71 -6.85 -10.31 -10.50
N ALA A 72 -6.23 -10.44 -9.32
CA ALA A 72 -5.38 -11.57 -8.97
C ALA A 72 -6.13 -12.92 -9.07
N MET A 73 -7.39 -12.95 -8.61
CA MET A 73 -8.24 -14.12 -8.68
C MET A 73 -8.64 -14.42 -10.13
N VAL A 74 -9.07 -13.40 -10.89
CA VAL A 74 -9.46 -13.56 -12.30
C VAL A 74 -8.30 -14.10 -13.14
N ALA A 75 -7.08 -13.58 -12.93
CA ALA A 75 -5.88 -14.09 -13.60
C ALA A 75 -5.57 -15.54 -13.19
N ALA A 76 -5.63 -15.87 -11.89
CA ALA A 76 -5.34 -17.22 -11.42
C ALA A 76 -6.34 -18.25 -11.96
N VAL A 77 -7.63 -17.93 -11.96
CA VAL A 77 -8.70 -18.79 -12.51
C VAL A 77 -8.55 -18.92 -14.02
N GLY A 78 -8.33 -17.82 -14.75
CA GLY A 78 -8.11 -17.86 -16.20
C GLY A 78 -6.90 -18.71 -16.60
N PHE A 79 -5.83 -18.70 -15.79
CA PHE A 79 -4.69 -19.60 -15.97
C PHE A 79 -5.06 -21.07 -15.73
N LEU A 80 -5.79 -21.36 -14.66
CA LEU A 80 -6.17 -22.73 -14.27
C LEU A 80 -7.17 -23.36 -15.24
N GLU A 81 -8.10 -22.55 -15.78
CA GLU A 81 -9.09 -22.96 -16.78
C GLU A 81 -8.54 -22.94 -18.20
N ASN A 82 -7.25 -22.61 -18.39
CA ASN A 82 -6.60 -22.45 -19.69
C ASN A 82 -7.33 -21.44 -20.62
N ASN A 83 -8.06 -20.51 -20.03
CA ASN A 83 -8.82 -19.46 -20.71
C ASN A 83 -7.93 -18.23 -20.91
N THR A 84 -7.32 -18.16 -22.10
CA THR A 84 -6.30 -17.14 -22.39
C THR A 84 -6.85 -15.71 -22.43
N SER A 85 -8.13 -15.51 -22.73
CA SER A 85 -8.75 -14.17 -22.72
C SER A 85 -8.95 -13.68 -21.29
N ALA A 86 -9.61 -14.48 -20.45
CA ALA A 86 -9.81 -14.16 -19.03
C ALA A 86 -8.48 -13.97 -18.28
N PHE A 87 -7.48 -14.80 -18.58
CA PHE A 87 -6.13 -14.65 -18.04
C PHE A 87 -5.50 -13.30 -18.40
N LYS A 88 -5.50 -12.92 -19.69
CA LYS A 88 -4.88 -11.68 -20.14
C LYS A 88 -5.57 -10.45 -19.56
N GLU A 89 -6.90 -10.44 -19.53
CA GLU A 89 -7.67 -9.34 -18.95
C GLU A 89 -7.38 -9.20 -17.45
N GLY A 90 -7.48 -10.31 -16.69
CA GLY A 90 -7.14 -10.32 -15.27
C GLY A 90 -5.70 -9.86 -15.01
N LEU A 91 -4.74 -10.35 -15.80
CA LEU A 91 -3.33 -9.99 -15.66
C LEU A 91 -3.07 -8.51 -15.95
N LEU A 92 -3.71 -7.93 -16.96
CA LEU A 92 -3.56 -6.50 -17.28
C LEU A 92 -4.08 -5.61 -16.15
N TRP A 93 -5.26 -5.91 -15.62
CA TRP A 93 -5.82 -5.19 -14.47
C TRP A 93 -4.97 -5.37 -13.20
N LEU A 94 -4.42 -6.57 -13.00
CA LEU A 94 -3.49 -6.84 -11.89
C LEU A 94 -2.22 -6.01 -12.01
N LEU A 95 -1.61 -5.97 -13.19
CA LEU A 95 -0.42 -5.16 -13.46
C LEU A 95 -0.72 -3.67 -13.29
N LEU A 96 -1.89 -3.21 -13.72
CA LEU A 96 -2.33 -1.83 -13.49
C LEU A 96 -2.44 -1.52 -11.99
N GLY A 97 -3.02 -2.42 -11.21
CA GLY A 97 -3.07 -2.32 -9.75
C GLY A 97 -1.69 -2.23 -9.11
N VAL A 98 -0.81 -3.17 -9.45
CA VAL A 98 0.58 -3.22 -8.97
C VAL A 98 1.35 -1.96 -9.30
N THR A 99 1.25 -1.47 -10.54
CA THR A 99 1.95 -0.26 -10.99
C THR A 99 1.43 0.97 -10.26
N LEU A 100 0.11 1.11 -10.09
CA LEU A 100 -0.48 2.20 -9.34
C LEU A 100 -0.06 2.16 -7.86
N GLY A 101 -0.07 0.96 -7.25
CA GLY A 101 0.46 0.74 -5.91
C GLY A 101 1.93 1.16 -5.78
N ALA A 102 2.78 0.74 -6.71
CA ALA A 102 4.19 1.13 -6.72
C ALA A 102 4.37 2.66 -6.80
N LEU A 103 3.61 3.33 -7.66
CA LEU A 103 3.63 4.79 -7.80
C LEU A 103 3.21 5.50 -6.51
N ILE A 104 2.17 5.01 -5.83
CA ILE A 104 1.73 5.55 -4.54
C ILE A 104 2.82 5.36 -3.47
N GLY A 105 3.40 4.16 -3.39
CA GLY A 105 4.50 3.87 -2.47
C GLY A 105 5.71 4.78 -2.70
N LEU A 106 6.06 5.01 -3.98
CA LEU A 106 7.13 5.91 -4.38
C LEU A 106 6.81 7.37 -4.05
N ALA A 107 5.58 7.83 -4.30
CA ALA A 107 5.14 9.19 -4.01
C ALA A 107 5.17 9.47 -2.49
N ILE A 108 4.67 8.55 -1.67
CA ILE A 108 4.71 8.67 -0.20
C ILE A 108 6.15 8.69 0.30
N TRP A 109 7.02 7.86 -0.27
CA TRP A 109 8.43 7.89 0.09
C TRP A 109 9.11 9.21 -0.31
N TRP A 110 8.82 9.73 -1.51
CA TRP A 110 9.37 10.99 -1.99
C TRP A 110 8.94 12.17 -1.11
N LEU A 111 7.67 12.21 -0.71
CA LEU A 111 7.13 13.24 0.20
C LEU A 111 7.71 13.16 1.62
N ARG A 112 8.20 11.98 2.04
CA ARG A 112 8.80 11.75 3.36
C ARG A 112 10.33 11.81 3.33
N ARG A 113 10.96 12.16 2.20
CA ARG A 113 12.40 12.47 2.19
C ARG A 113 12.62 13.71 3.04
N PRO A 114 13.55 13.69 4.02
CA PRO A 114 13.93 14.90 4.73
C PRO A 114 14.48 15.90 3.70
N SER A 115 13.84 17.07 3.57
CA SER A 115 14.41 18.16 2.77
C SER A 115 15.78 18.51 3.38
N PRO A 116 16.82 18.76 2.58
CA PRO A 116 18.12 19.22 3.07
C PRO A 116 18.00 20.43 4.01
N ASP A 117 17.00 21.29 3.75
CA ASP A 117 16.73 22.51 4.51
C ASP A 117 16.36 22.22 5.97
N ALA A 118 15.58 21.16 6.24
CA ALA A 118 15.22 20.78 7.60
C ALA A 118 16.42 20.25 8.42
N ARG A 119 17.49 19.80 7.75
CA ARG A 119 18.74 19.40 8.42
C ARG A 119 19.62 20.60 8.73
N ALA A 120 19.55 21.67 7.92
CA ALA A 120 20.20 22.94 8.23
C ALA A 120 19.52 23.63 9.42
N ASP A 121 18.18 23.59 9.51
CA ASP A 121 17.42 24.12 10.64
C ASP A 121 17.62 23.33 11.95
N ALA A 122 17.70 21.99 11.88
CA ALA A 122 18.00 21.17 13.05
C ALA A 122 19.46 21.32 13.53
N ALA A 123 20.40 21.50 12.60
CA ALA A 123 21.80 21.77 12.92
C ALA A 123 21.99 23.17 13.52
N SER A 124 21.28 24.18 13.01
CA SER A 124 21.32 25.55 13.53
C SER A 124 20.64 25.67 14.90
N GLN A 125 19.56 24.93 15.15
CA GLN A 125 18.95 24.83 16.49
C GLN A 125 19.87 24.12 17.49
N THR A 126 20.53 23.03 17.09
CA THR A 126 21.49 22.32 17.96
C THR A 126 22.71 23.19 18.29
N SER A 127 23.24 23.96 17.34
CA SER A 127 24.35 24.89 17.60
C SER A 127 23.94 26.11 18.43
N THR A 128 22.71 26.60 18.29
CA THR A 128 22.19 27.72 19.10
C THR A 128 21.95 27.29 20.54
N GLN A 129 21.42 26.08 20.74
CA GLN A 129 21.15 25.52 22.06
C GLN A 129 22.44 25.11 22.79
N ALA A 130 23.45 24.60 22.06
CA ALA A 130 24.78 24.36 22.63
C ALA A 130 25.52 25.66 23.00
N ALA A 131 25.31 26.76 22.26
CA ALA A 131 25.89 28.06 22.58
C ALA A 131 25.23 28.74 23.79
N GLU A 132 23.92 28.57 23.97
CA GLU A 132 23.20 29.04 25.16
C GLU A 132 23.57 28.25 26.43
N ASP A 133 23.80 26.94 26.32
CA ASP A 133 24.16 26.09 27.47
C ASP A 133 25.59 26.37 27.99
N THR A 134 26.50 26.86 27.14
CA THR A 134 27.83 27.35 27.57
C THR A 134 27.82 28.72 28.24
N LYS A 135 26.72 29.48 28.17
CA LYS A 135 26.62 30.82 28.80
C LYS A 135 25.95 30.78 30.19
N GLY A 136 25.32 29.67 30.57
CA GLY A 136 24.62 29.51 31.85
C GLY A 136 25.47 29.01 33.02
N ALA A 137 26.71 28.57 32.79
CA ALA A 137 27.57 27.97 33.81
C ALA A 137 28.47 28.97 34.57
N GLN A 138 28.08 30.25 34.67
CA GLN A 138 28.78 31.19 35.56
C GLN A 138 28.28 31.00 37.00
N ARG A 139 28.90 30.02 37.67
CA ARG A 139 28.79 29.74 39.10
C ARG A 139 29.00 31.03 39.91
N GLN A 140 27.93 31.58 40.48
CA GLN A 140 28.00 32.63 41.49
C GLN A 140 28.36 31.97 42.83
N GLU A 141 29.56 32.23 43.33
CA GLU A 141 29.92 31.83 44.69
C GLU A 141 29.35 32.85 45.69
N PRO A 142 28.72 32.41 46.79
CA PRO A 142 28.22 33.31 47.82
C PRO A 142 29.39 33.91 48.59
N VAL A 143 29.52 35.23 48.53
CA VAL A 143 30.36 36.02 49.44
C VAL A 143 29.68 36.08 50.80
N LEU A 144 30.38 35.57 51.83
CA LEU A 144 30.08 35.77 53.24
C LEU A 144 30.69 37.08 53.73
#